data_AF-A0A915LLC4-F1
#
_entry.id   AF-A0A915LLC4-F1
#
_cell.length_a   1.000
_cell.length_b   1.000
_cell.length_c   1.000
_cell.angle_alpha   90.00
_cell.angle_beta   90.00
_cell.angle_gamma   90.00
#
_symmetry.space_group_name_H-M   'P 1'
#
loop_
_entity.id
_entity.type
_entity.pdbx_description
1 polymer ?
#
loop_
_entity_poly.entity_id
_entity_poly.type
_entity_poly.pdbx_seq_one_letter_code
_entity_poly.pdbx_strand_id
1 'polypeptide(L)'
;MISQNPSTDQSSFFSPLSEDILISPATNSNEKNNQTPQLKCRRRLTLENSNKSRNAGTEIKNKIDKESNEGGNDSARQDSSLLSLTKKFLALQMQKPGVLNLNEAAELLGVPKRRLYDITNVLEGVDLIEKIGKNSIKWRDQSEFTNSVTYQKLNKENVELINEEIGLDKFIQSVSSSLKLAKEDPTDAFYSYSLLTDFRSLDNFKNKMLIAVKAPKDSSSSIEVVDPNETQ
;
A
#
# COMPACT_ATOMS: atom_id res chain seq x y z
N MET A 1 58.01 20.67 29.66
CA MET A 1 57.68 21.50 28.48
C MET A 1 56.40 20.92 27.90
N ILE A 2 55.23 21.27 28.42
CA ILE A 2 54.33 22.38 28.01
C ILE A 2 54.05 22.43 26.50
N SER A 3 52.73 22.46 26.22
CA SER A 3 52.00 23.02 25.06
C SER A 3 51.56 22.01 23.99
N GLN A 4 50.34 22.03 23.44
CA GLN A 4 49.04 22.69 23.68
C GLN A 4 48.04 21.94 22.77
N ASN A 5 46.76 21.82 23.14
CA ASN A 5 45.67 21.55 22.18
C ASN A 5 45.39 22.85 21.38
N PRO A 6 44.70 22.78 20.22
CA PRO A 6 43.24 22.91 20.28
C PRO A 6 42.44 22.11 19.23
N SER A 7 41.15 22.02 19.56
CA SER A 7 39.99 21.44 18.89
C SER A 7 39.79 21.82 17.41
N THR A 8 39.14 20.94 16.65
CA THR A 8 38.43 21.32 15.42
C THR A 8 37.11 20.56 15.35
N ASP A 9 36.02 21.32 15.50
CA ASP A 9 34.66 20.93 15.16
C ASP A 9 34.57 20.54 13.68
N GLN A 10 33.90 19.43 13.38
CA GLN A 10 33.22 19.25 12.09
C GLN A 10 31.81 18.74 12.33
N SER A 11 30.92 19.70 12.51
CA SER A 11 29.54 19.61 12.05
C SER A 11 29.52 19.80 10.53
N SER A 12 29.10 18.78 9.78
CA SER A 12 28.57 18.99 8.44
C SER A 12 27.71 17.83 7.95
N PHE A 13 26.44 18.20 7.71
CA PHE A 13 25.67 17.78 6.54
C PHE A 13 25.38 16.29 6.34
N PHE A 14 24.26 15.83 6.93
CA PHE A 14 23.38 14.92 6.21
C PHE A 14 22.05 15.62 5.95
N SER A 15 21.85 16.01 4.69
CA SER A 15 20.55 16.44 4.16
C SER A 15 19.57 15.26 4.19
N PRO A 16 18.30 15.47 4.57
CA PRO A 16 17.28 14.44 4.40
C PRO A 16 16.87 14.42 2.92
N LEU A 17 17.08 13.28 2.26
CA LEU A 17 16.55 13.04 0.91
C LEU A 17 15.03 13.01 0.99
N SER A 18 14.41 13.95 0.28
CA SER A 18 12.97 14.03 0.04
C SER A 18 12.44 12.83 -0.74
N GLU A 19 11.21 12.46 -0.34
CA GLU A 19 10.06 12.18 -1.20
C GLU A 19 10.28 11.31 -2.44
N ASP A 20 9.88 10.04 -2.32
CA ASP A 20 8.95 9.39 -3.27
C ASP A 20 8.49 8.05 -2.68
N ILE A 21 7.49 8.09 -1.78
CA ILE A 21 6.67 6.91 -1.48
C ILE A 21 5.22 7.29 -1.72
N LEU A 22 4.71 6.74 -2.81
CA LEU A 22 3.35 6.85 -3.31
C LEU A 22 2.40 6.13 -2.33
N ILE A 23 1.82 6.85 -1.38
CA ILE A 23 0.79 6.32 -0.48
C ILE A 23 -0.56 6.35 -1.22
N SER A 24 -1.13 5.18 -1.50
CA SER A 24 -2.55 5.05 -1.82
C SER A 24 -3.37 4.86 -0.54
N PRO A 25 -4.61 5.38 -0.46
CA PRO A 25 -5.35 5.43 0.78
C PRO A 25 -6.01 4.08 1.09
N ALA A 26 -5.76 3.56 2.30
CA ALA A 26 -6.63 2.58 2.94
C ALA A 26 -7.66 3.34 3.79
N THR A 27 -8.94 3.21 3.44
CA THR A 27 -10.05 3.59 4.33
C THR A 27 -10.31 2.46 5.32
N ASN A 28 -10.41 2.84 6.58
CA ASN A 28 -10.66 1.97 7.72
C ASN A 28 -12.05 1.33 7.69
N SER A 29 -12.08 0.06 8.10
CA SER A 29 -13.21 -0.65 8.67
C SER A 29 -13.79 0.08 9.89
N ASN A 30 -15.11 -0.02 10.08
CA ASN A 30 -15.68 0.03 11.42
C ASN A 30 -16.45 -1.27 11.65
N GLU A 31 -15.96 -2.04 12.60
CA GLU A 31 -16.55 -3.26 13.12
C GLU A 31 -17.82 -2.95 13.92
N LYS A 32 -18.86 -3.77 13.73
CA LYS A 32 -19.69 -4.23 14.84
C LYS A 32 -19.83 -5.74 14.76
N ASN A 33 -19.46 -6.38 15.86
CA ASN A 33 -19.48 -7.80 16.16
C ASN A 33 -20.73 -8.55 15.67
N ASN A 34 -20.53 -9.69 15.01
CA ASN A 34 -21.00 -11.03 15.46
C ASN A 34 -20.93 -12.07 14.32
N GLN A 35 -20.52 -13.29 14.71
CA GLN A 35 -20.58 -14.55 13.95
C GLN A 35 -19.66 -14.68 12.73
N THR A 36 -18.71 -15.59 12.87
CA THR A 36 -17.78 -16.07 11.84
C THR A 36 -18.53 -16.98 10.84
N PRO A 37 -18.56 -16.59 9.55
CA PRO A 37 -18.39 -17.56 8.48
C PRO A 37 -17.16 -17.23 7.65
N GLN A 38 -16.31 -18.24 7.47
CA GLN A 38 -15.14 -18.23 6.60
C GLN A 38 -15.57 -17.96 5.14
N LEU A 39 -15.10 -16.86 4.54
CA LEU A 39 -15.19 -16.63 3.11
C LEU A 39 -13.80 -16.47 2.50
N LYS A 40 -13.48 -17.47 1.69
CA LYS A 40 -12.26 -17.72 0.93
C LYS A 40 -12.18 -16.76 -0.26
N CYS A 41 -11.39 -15.69 -0.17
CA CYS A 41 -11.11 -14.82 -1.32
C CYS A 41 -9.90 -15.33 -2.11
N ARG A 42 -10.22 -15.97 -3.23
CA ARG A 42 -9.35 -16.54 -4.25
C ARG A 42 -8.66 -15.41 -5.04
N ARG A 43 -7.32 -15.33 -5.04
CA ARG A 43 -6.59 -14.51 -6.04
C ARG A 43 -6.78 -15.15 -7.42
N ARG A 44 -7.36 -14.40 -8.35
CA ARG A 44 -7.44 -14.76 -9.77
C ARG A 44 -6.20 -14.21 -10.47
N LEU A 45 -5.25 -15.09 -10.78
CA LEU A 45 -4.18 -14.84 -11.74
C LEU A 45 -4.76 -15.12 -13.13
N THR A 46 -4.77 -14.12 -14.02
CA THR A 46 -4.97 -14.36 -15.46
C THR A 46 -3.69 -13.96 -16.18
N LEU A 47 -2.91 -14.95 -16.58
CA LEU A 47 -2.00 -14.86 -17.71
C LEU A 47 -2.47 -15.90 -18.72
N GLU A 48 -2.91 -15.45 -19.89
CA GLU A 48 -2.38 -16.00 -21.14
C GLU A 48 -2.70 -15.10 -22.35
N ASN A 49 -1.69 -15.05 -23.21
CA ASN A 49 -1.56 -14.29 -24.45
C ASN A 49 -2.46 -14.83 -25.57
N SER A 50 -2.83 -13.95 -26.50
CA SER A 50 -2.85 -14.32 -27.92
C SER A 50 -2.56 -13.11 -28.81
N ASN A 51 -1.49 -13.26 -29.58
CA ASN A 51 -0.92 -12.31 -30.53
C ASN A 51 -1.86 -12.05 -31.73
N LYS A 52 -1.97 -10.79 -32.18
CA LYS A 52 -1.92 -10.48 -33.63
C LYS A 52 -1.62 -9.00 -33.92
N SER A 53 -0.36 -8.77 -34.28
CA SER A 53 0.16 -7.92 -35.36
C SER A 53 -0.74 -6.81 -35.94
N ARG A 54 -0.23 -5.57 -35.95
CA ARG A 54 0.23 -4.86 -37.18
C ARG A 54 0.81 -3.47 -36.88
N ASN A 55 2.10 -3.36 -37.21
CA ASN A 55 2.83 -2.29 -37.90
C ASN A 55 2.67 -0.79 -37.56
N ALA A 56 3.87 -0.21 -37.36
CA ALA A 56 4.40 1.03 -37.95
C ALA A 56 4.10 2.37 -37.27
N GLY A 57 5.12 2.86 -36.54
CA GLY A 57 5.93 3.99 -37.00
C GLY A 57 5.46 5.41 -36.70
N THR A 58 6.44 6.22 -36.25
CA THR A 58 6.55 7.69 -36.35
C THR A 58 5.90 8.52 -35.22
N GLU A 59 6.73 8.86 -34.23
CA GLU A 59 7.23 10.21 -33.96
C GLU A 59 6.34 11.46 -34.28
N ILE A 60 6.27 12.37 -33.30
CA ILE A 60 6.22 13.86 -33.40
C ILE A 60 4.89 14.62 -33.07
N LYS A 61 5.06 15.59 -32.14
CA LYS A 61 4.46 16.93 -31.95
C LYS A 61 3.15 17.14 -31.19
N ASN A 62 3.32 17.99 -30.16
CA ASN A 62 2.42 19.06 -29.73
C ASN A 62 1.71 19.75 -30.91
N LYS A 63 0.37 19.80 -30.87
CA LYS A 63 -0.37 20.89 -31.49
C LYS A 63 -1.74 21.10 -30.82
N ILE A 64 -1.97 22.37 -30.52
CA ILE A 64 -3.20 22.98 -30.03
C ILE A 64 -4.17 23.18 -31.20
N ASP A 65 -5.47 23.14 -30.87
CA ASP A 65 -6.70 23.62 -31.55
C ASP A 65 -7.65 22.63 -32.25
N LYS A 66 -8.88 22.58 -31.66
CA LYS A 66 -10.27 22.54 -32.20
C LYS A 66 -10.62 21.52 -33.31
N GLU A 67 -11.79 20.87 -33.40
CA GLU A 67 -13.10 20.83 -32.72
C GLU A 67 -13.82 19.59 -33.32
N SER A 68 -14.54 18.77 -32.53
CA SER A 68 -15.85 18.14 -32.89
C SER A 68 -16.25 17.05 -31.88
N ASN A 69 -17.13 17.45 -30.96
CA ASN A 69 -18.33 16.77 -30.48
C ASN A 69 -18.45 15.23 -30.66
N GLU A 70 -18.26 14.48 -29.57
CA GLU A 70 -19.25 13.52 -28.99
C GLU A 70 -18.62 12.81 -27.77
N GLY A 71 -19.24 12.94 -26.59
CA GLY A 71 -18.76 12.37 -25.32
C GLY A 71 -18.52 13.37 -24.17
N GLY A 72 -19.08 14.58 -24.24
CA GLY A 72 -18.92 15.62 -23.23
C GLY A 72 -19.90 15.48 -22.06
N ASN A 73 -19.62 14.59 -21.09
CA ASN A 73 -20.27 14.71 -19.78
C ASN A 73 -19.45 14.12 -18.61
N ASP A 74 -18.45 13.28 -18.87
CA ASP A 74 -17.67 12.66 -17.78
C ASP A 74 -16.55 13.56 -17.25
N SER A 75 -15.95 14.44 -18.06
CA SER A 75 -14.92 15.38 -17.59
C SER A 75 -15.51 16.50 -16.72
N ALA A 76 -16.59 17.14 -17.18
CA ALA A 76 -17.26 18.22 -16.44
C ALA A 76 -17.88 17.75 -15.11
N ARG A 77 -18.31 16.48 -15.03
CA ARG A 77 -18.77 15.87 -13.78
C ARG A 77 -17.63 15.66 -12.78
N GLN A 78 -16.46 15.23 -13.24
CA GLN A 78 -15.30 15.03 -12.37
C GLN A 78 -14.77 16.37 -11.82
N ASP A 79 -14.86 17.44 -12.61
CA ASP A 79 -14.44 18.79 -12.19
C ASP A 79 -15.29 19.38 -11.06
N SER A 80 -16.53 18.93 -10.90
CA SER A 80 -17.45 19.32 -9.82
C SER A 80 -17.46 18.36 -8.61
N SER A 81 -16.68 17.28 -8.66
CA SER A 81 -16.65 16.29 -7.57
C SER A 81 -16.14 16.90 -6.26
N LEU A 82 -16.62 16.39 -5.12
CA LEU A 82 -16.13 16.86 -3.82
C LEU A 82 -14.61 16.68 -3.67
N LEU A 83 -14.05 15.63 -4.27
CA LEU A 83 -12.62 15.37 -4.25
C LEU A 83 -11.82 16.42 -5.03
N SER A 84 -12.25 16.81 -6.24
CA SER A 84 -11.57 17.87 -7.01
C SER A 84 -11.64 19.22 -6.29
N LEU A 85 -12.77 19.51 -5.64
CA LEU A 85 -12.95 20.70 -4.82
C LEU A 85 -12.07 20.67 -3.57
N THR A 86 -11.96 19.53 -2.90
CA THR A 86 -11.10 19.36 -1.72
C THR A 86 -9.64 19.57 -2.09
N LYS A 87 -9.17 19.01 -3.22
CA LYS A 87 -7.80 19.23 -3.71
C LYS A 87 -7.51 20.71 -3.99
N LYS A 88 -8.42 21.40 -4.68
CA LYS A 88 -8.26 22.84 -4.95
C LYS A 88 -8.31 23.65 -3.65
N PHE A 89 -9.20 23.30 -2.73
CA PHE A 89 -9.32 23.94 -1.42
C PHE A 89 -8.05 23.79 -0.55
N LEU A 90 -7.46 22.59 -0.52
CA LEU A 90 -6.16 22.32 0.11
C LEU A 90 -5.05 23.17 -0.52
N ALA A 91 -5.03 23.28 -1.85
CA ALA A 91 -4.06 24.12 -2.55
C ALA A 91 -4.19 25.60 -2.18
N LEU A 92 -5.42 26.11 -2.01
CA LEU A 92 -5.66 27.47 -1.54
C LEU A 92 -5.11 27.70 -0.14
N GLN A 93 -5.27 26.73 0.76
CA GLN A 93 -4.68 26.83 2.09
C GLN A 93 -3.16 26.91 2.03
N MET A 94 -2.51 26.10 1.20
CA MET A 94 -1.04 26.08 1.09
C MET A 94 -0.50 27.44 0.63
N GLN A 95 -1.26 28.17 -0.19
CA GLN A 95 -0.90 29.52 -0.65
C GLN A 95 -1.17 30.60 0.40
N LYS A 96 -2.22 30.44 1.23
CA LYS A 96 -2.63 31.40 2.27
C LYS A 96 -2.70 30.72 3.64
N PRO A 97 -1.55 30.43 4.28
CA PRO A 97 -1.54 29.82 5.61
C PRO A 97 -2.12 30.80 6.63
N GLY A 98 -3.16 30.35 7.36
CA GLY A 98 -3.83 31.14 8.38
C GLY A 98 -5.34 30.93 8.41
N VAL A 99 -6.07 32.02 8.70
CA VAL A 99 -7.53 32.03 8.75
C VAL A 99 -8.07 32.17 7.32
N LEU A 100 -8.76 31.15 6.83
CA LEU A 100 -9.37 31.13 5.52
C LEU A 100 -10.81 31.65 5.59
N ASN A 101 -11.11 32.67 4.78
CA ASN A 101 -12.47 33.18 4.62
C ASN A 101 -13.25 32.35 3.60
N LEU A 102 -14.41 31.83 4.01
CA LEU A 102 -15.23 30.96 3.16
C LEU A 102 -15.86 31.70 1.97
N ASN A 103 -16.08 33.01 2.06
CA ASN A 103 -16.63 33.79 0.95
C ASN A 103 -15.59 33.96 -0.16
N GLU A 104 -14.37 34.33 0.23
CA GLU A 104 -13.24 34.47 -0.69
C GLU A 104 -12.87 33.12 -1.32
N ALA A 105 -12.85 32.04 -0.53
CA ALA A 105 -12.62 30.70 -1.05
C ALA A 105 -13.71 30.25 -2.05
N ALA A 106 -14.97 30.63 -1.84
CA ALA A 106 -16.06 30.31 -2.76
C ALA A 106 -15.91 31.03 -4.11
N GLU A 107 -15.51 32.30 -4.08
CA GLU A 107 -15.23 33.09 -5.29
C GLU A 107 -14.02 32.53 -6.05
N LEU A 108 -12.95 32.21 -5.34
CA LEU A 108 -11.70 31.73 -5.94
C LEU A 108 -11.82 30.32 -6.54
N LEU A 109 -12.63 29.46 -5.91
CA LEU A 109 -12.94 28.12 -6.44
C LEU A 109 -14.07 28.12 -7.46
N GLY A 110 -14.82 29.22 -7.59
CA GLY A 110 -15.99 29.33 -8.47
C GLY A 110 -17.14 28.40 -8.06
N VAL A 111 -17.29 28.14 -6.76
CA VAL A 111 -18.10 27.03 -6.23
C VAL A 111 -19.08 27.54 -5.17
N PRO A 112 -20.33 27.03 -5.13
CA PRO A 112 -21.32 27.48 -4.15
C PRO A 112 -20.89 27.13 -2.72
N LYS A 113 -21.17 28.04 -1.77
CA LYS A 113 -20.83 27.89 -0.33
C LYS A 113 -21.28 26.56 0.27
N ARG A 114 -22.35 25.96 -0.24
CA ARG A 114 -22.82 24.64 0.20
C ARG A 114 -21.74 23.56 0.07
N ARG A 115 -20.94 23.58 -0.98
CA ARG A 115 -19.85 22.61 -1.17
C ARG A 115 -18.68 22.84 -0.21
N LEU A 116 -18.42 24.09 0.17
CA LEU A 116 -17.42 24.37 1.20
C LEU A 116 -17.84 23.76 2.54
N TYR A 117 -19.13 23.77 2.88
CA TYR A 117 -19.61 23.09 4.09
C TYR A 117 -19.45 21.56 4.02
N ASP A 118 -19.63 20.95 2.83
CA ASP A 118 -19.36 19.52 2.67
C ASP A 118 -17.89 19.21 3.01
N ILE A 119 -16.96 20.04 2.56
CA ILE A 119 -15.52 19.89 2.84
C ILE A 119 -15.21 20.18 4.31
N THR A 120 -15.68 21.32 4.84
CA THR A 120 -15.35 21.74 6.21
C THR A 120 -15.96 20.82 7.26
N ASN A 121 -17.16 20.27 7.05
CA ASN A 121 -17.75 19.33 8.00
C ASN A 121 -16.93 18.04 8.12
N VAL A 122 -16.39 17.55 7.01
CA VAL A 122 -15.50 16.37 7.01
C VAL A 122 -14.18 16.71 7.71
N LEU A 123 -13.56 17.84 7.37
CA LEU A 123 -12.29 18.26 7.98
C LEU A 123 -12.44 18.61 9.47
N GLU A 124 -13.58 19.15 9.90
CA GLU A 124 -13.94 19.39 11.30
C GLU A 124 -14.19 18.06 12.02
N GLY A 125 -14.88 17.11 11.40
CA GLY A 125 -15.13 15.78 11.97
C GLY A 125 -13.88 14.93 12.16
N VAL A 126 -12.82 15.19 11.39
CA VAL A 126 -11.48 14.57 11.55
C VAL A 126 -10.54 15.49 12.35
N ASP A 127 -11.07 16.58 12.90
CA ASP A 127 -10.35 17.53 13.74
C ASP A 127 -9.13 18.25 13.12
N LEU A 128 -9.09 18.41 11.79
CA LEU A 128 -8.02 19.12 11.09
C LEU A 128 -8.21 20.63 11.02
N ILE A 129 -9.43 21.12 11.20
CA ILE A 129 -9.77 22.54 11.16
C ILE A 129 -10.62 22.95 12.36
N GLU A 130 -10.51 24.22 12.74
CA GLU A 130 -11.34 24.86 13.76
C GLU A 130 -12.16 26.00 13.17
N LYS A 131 -13.39 26.17 13.67
CA LYS A 131 -14.27 27.26 13.27
C LYS A 131 -14.00 28.48 14.14
N ILE A 132 -13.41 29.52 13.53
CA ILE A 132 -13.13 30.79 14.22
C ILE A 132 -14.35 31.72 14.18
N GLY A 133 -15.16 31.64 13.12
CA GLY A 133 -16.35 32.48 12.96
C GLY A 133 -17.34 31.94 11.94
N LYS A 134 -18.43 32.68 11.69
CA LYS A 134 -19.49 32.25 10.75
C LYS A 134 -18.99 32.05 9.31
N ASN A 135 -17.99 32.82 8.89
CA ASN A 135 -17.40 32.77 7.53
C ASN A 135 -15.89 32.52 7.55
N SER A 136 -15.34 32.04 8.67
CA SER A 136 -13.88 31.95 8.86
C SER A 136 -13.52 30.65 9.53
N ILE A 137 -12.62 29.91 8.92
CA ILE A 137 -12.03 28.69 9.46
C ILE A 137 -10.53 28.87 9.59
N LYS A 138 -9.90 28.07 10.43
CA LYS A 138 -8.45 28.02 10.56
C LYS A 138 -8.02 26.57 10.63
N TRP A 139 -6.87 26.26 10.05
CA TRP A 139 -6.29 24.93 10.20
C TRP A 139 -5.70 24.80 11.58
N ARG A 140 -5.96 23.66 12.22
CA ARG A 140 -5.34 23.38 13.50
C ARG A 140 -3.84 23.20 13.31
N ASP A 141 -3.09 23.61 14.32
CA ASP A 141 -1.66 23.43 14.31
C ASP A 141 -1.37 21.95 14.53
N GLN A 142 -0.99 21.26 13.46
CA GLN A 142 -0.73 19.81 13.51
C GLN A 142 0.46 19.48 14.43
N SER A 143 1.27 20.50 14.78
CA SER A 143 2.37 20.40 15.72
C SER A 143 1.94 19.89 17.09
N GLU A 144 0.77 20.27 17.61
CA GLU A 144 0.30 19.76 18.91
C GLU A 144 -0.05 18.27 18.86
N PHE A 145 -0.65 17.83 17.75
CA PHE A 145 -1.00 16.44 17.51
C PHE A 145 0.23 15.56 17.34
N THR A 146 1.18 15.98 16.48
CA THR A 146 2.41 15.21 16.21
C THR A 146 3.40 15.25 17.37
N ASN A 147 3.41 16.34 18.15
CA ASN A 147 4.23 16.42 19.36
C ASN A 147 3.62 15.71 20.55
N SER A 148 2.36 15.26 20.49
CA SER A 148 1.75 14.50 21.57
C SER A 148 2.59 13.25 21.89
N VAL A 149 2.82 13.00 23.18
CA VAL A 149 3.65 11.86 23.64
C VAL A 149 3.12 10.53 23.09
N THR A 150 1.79 10.41 23.00
CA THR A 150 1.11 9.24 22.45
C THR A 150 1.41 9.06 20.96
N TYR A 151 1.27 10.12 20.15
CA TYR A 151 1.57 10.03 18.72
C TYR A 151 3.04 9.68 18.47
N GLN A 152 3.96 10.33 19.18
CA GLN A 152 5.39 10.02 19.05
C GLN A 152 5.71 8.57 19.41
N LYS A 153 5.11 8.04 20.48
CA LYS A 153 5.29 6.65 20.89
C LYS A 153 4.77 5.69 19.82
N LEU A 154 3.54 5.90 19.35
CA LEU A 154 2.93 5.08 18.31
C LEU A 154 3.70 5.16 16.99
N ASN A 155 4.17 6.35 16.62
CA ASN A 155 4.94 6.53 15.39
C ASN A 155 6.31 5.82 15.48
N LYS A 156 6.98 5.87 16.64
CA LYS A 156 8.21 5.11 16.86
C LYS A 156 7.98 3.60 16.76
N GLU A 157 6.94 3.10 17.43
CA GLU A 157 6.57 1.68 17.36
C GLU A 157 6.22 1.26 15.93
N ASN A 158 5.48 2.09 15.19
CA ASN A 158 5.14 1.83 13.79
C ASN A 158 6.39 1.75 12.91
N VAL A 159 7.34 2.67 13.09
CA VAL A 159 8.63 2.65 12.37
C VAL A 159 9.45 1.41 12.73
N GLU A 160 9.48 1.02 14.00
CA GLU A 160 10.16 -0.20 14.45
C GLU A 160 9.54 -1.46 13.82
N LEU A 161 8.21 -1.56 13.82
CA LEU A 161 7.48 -2.67 13.21
C LEU A 161 7.70 -2.75 11.69
N ILE A 162 7.70 -1.61 10.99
CA ILE A 162 8.00 -1.56 9.55
C ILE A 162 9.43 -2.07 9.29
N ASN A 163 10.40 -1.67 10.12
CA ASN A 163 11.77 -2.14 9.98
C ASN A 163 11.89 -3.65 10.23
N GLU A 164 11.15 -4.17 11.20
CA GLU A 164 11.07 -5.60 11.47
C GLU A 164 10.45 -6.36 10.29
N GLU A 165 9.33 -5.88 9.75
CA GLU A 165 8.67 -6.45 8.56
C GLU A 165 9.63 -6.50 7.37
N ILE A 166 10.33 -5.39 7.07
CA ILE A 166 11.34 -5.33 6.01
C ILE A 166 12.48 -6.33 6.29
N GLY A 167 12.89 -6.49 7.54
CA GLY A 167 13.90 -7.46 7.94
C GLY A 167 13.47 -8.91 7.69
N LEU A 168 12.23 -9.23 8.07
CA LEU A 168 11.63 -10.55 7.85
C LEU A 168 11.47 -10.86 6.37
N ASP A 169 11.00 -9.90 5.56
CA ASP A 169 10.86 -10.08 4.11
C ASP A 169 12.20 -10.37 3.44
N LYS A 170 13.26 -9.64 3.83
CA LYS A 170 14.63 -9.90 3.35
C LYS A 170 15.11 -11.28 3.76
N PHE A 171 14.80 -11.73 4.97
CA PHE A 171 15.17 -13.06 5.45
C PHE A 171 14.43 -14.16 4.68
N ILE A 172 13.11 -14.02 4.52
CA ILE A 172 12.29 -14.94 3.72
C ILE A 172 12.83 -15.02 2.29
N GLN A 173 13.16 -13.87 1.69
CA GLN A 173 13.73 -13.81 0.34
C GLN A 173 15.10 -14.49 0.27
N SER A 174 15.97 -14.28 1.25
CA SER A 174 17.30 -14.90 1.32
C SER A 174 17.21 -16.42 1.43
N VAL A 175 16.39 -16.93 2.36
CA VAL A 175 16.20 -18.37 2.57
C VAL A 175 15.53 -19.01 1.35
N SER A 176 14.50 -18.38 0.79
CA SER A 176 13.82 -18.87 -0.41
C SER A 176 14.75 -18.94 -1.61
N SER A 177 15.61 -17.93 -1.78
CA SER A 177 16.61 -17.91 -2.86
C SER A 177 17.67 -18.99 -2.65
N SER A 178 18.14 -19.17 -1.42
CA SER A 178 19.11 -20.22 -1.07
C SER A 178 18.55 -21.61 -1.32
N LEU A 179 17.30 -21.85 -0.92
CA LEU A 179 16.59 -23.10 -1.16
C LEU A 179 16.37 -23.35 -2.66
N LYS A 180 16.03 -22.29 -3.41
CA LYS A 180 15.87 -22.38 -4.87
C LYS A 180 17.18 -22.77 -5.55
N LEU A 181 18.29 -22.13 -5.18
CA LEU A 181 19.62 -22.45 -5.70
C LEU A 181 20.03 -23.89 -5.38
N ALA A 182 19.86 -24.33 -4.12
CA ALA A 182 20.15 -25.71 -3.72
C ALA A 182 19.31 -26.74 -4.50
N LYS A 183 18.03 -26.41 -4.77
CA LYS A 183 17.12 -27.27 -5.52
C LYS A 183 17.39 -27.32 -7.03
N GLU A 184 17.93 -26.23 -7.59
CA GLU A 184 18.20 -26.09 -9.04
C GLU A 184 19.63 -26.53 -9.42
N ASP A 185 20.48 -26.90 -8.46
CA ASP A 185 21.81 -27.42 -8.72
C ASP A 185 21.72 -28.77 -9.47
N PRO A 186 22.21 -28.85 -10.73
CA PRO A 186 22.16 -30.08 -11.52
C PRO A 186 23.00 -31.22 -10.92
N THR A 187 23.98 -30.91 -10.07
CA THR A 187 24.81 -31.91 -9.38
C THR A 187 24.05 -32.61 -8.26
N ASP A 188 23.21 -31.85 -7.54
CA ASP A 188 22.45 -32.35 -6.39
C ASP A 188 21.12 -33.01 -6.80
N ALA A 189 20.63 -32.71 -8.01
CA ALA A 189 19.41 -33.29 -8.55
C ALA A 189 19.41 -34.83 -8.56
N PHE A 190 20.57 -35.47 -8.75
CA PHE A 190 20.70 -36.94 -8.71
C PHE A 190 20.58 -37.51 -7.29
N TYR A 191 20.94 -36.74 -6.26
CA TYR A 191 20.88 -37.14 -4.85
C TYR A 191 19.54 -36.78 -4.19
N SER A 192 18.65 -36.09 -4.89
CA SER A 192 17.30 -35.76 -4.43
C SER A 192 16.34 -36.96 -4.46
N TYR A 193 16.66 -38.02 -3.71
CA TYR A 193 15.76 -39.16 -3.45
C TYR A 193 15.75 -39.51 -1.96
N SER A 194 14.75 -40.28 -1.55
CA SER A 194 14.68 -40.83 -0.19
C SER A 194 14.46 -42.33 -0.28
N LEU A 195 15.11 -43.09 0.59
CA LEU A 195 15.00 -44.55 0.59
C LEU A 195 13.79 -44.98 1.42
N LEU A 196 13.22 -46.14 1.07
CA LEU A 196 12.15 -46.74 1.87
C LEU A 196 12.60 -47.03 3.32
N THR A 197 13.89 -47.32 3.51
CA THR A 197 14.51 -47.53 4.82
C THR A 197 14.40 -46.29 5.71
N ASP A 198 14.53 -45.09 5.13
CA ASP A 198 14.48 -43.83 5.86
C ASP A 198 13.08 -43.63 6.45
N PHE A 199 12.04 -43.93 5.67
CA PHE A 199 10.66 -43.87 6.14
C PHE A 199 10.32 -44.97 7.14
N ARG A 200 10.87 -46.19 6.99
CA ARG A 200 10.63 -47.31 7.92
C ARG A 200 11.36 -47.16 9.25
N SER A 201 12.44 -46.37 9.29
CA SER A 201 13.16 -46.06 10.53
C SER A 201 12.31 -45.29 11.54
N LEU A 202 11.35 -44.50 11.04
CA LEU A 202 10.43 -43.69 11.84
C LEU A 202 9.31 -44.57 12.43
N ASP A 203 9.13 -44.50 13.75
CA ASP A 203 8.13 -45.30 14.49
C ASP A 203 6.69 -45.14 13.95
N ASN A 204 6.36 -43.94 13.47
CA ASN A 204 5.03 -43.62 12.95
C ASN A 204 4.64 -44.39 11.68
N PHE A 205 5.62 -44.94 10.95
CA PHE A 205 5.44 -45.62 9.66
C PHE A 205 5.76 -47.13 9.72
N LYS A 206 6.14 -47.66 10.89
CA LYS A 206 6.35 -49.09 11.09
C LYS A 206 5.02 -49.84 10.92
N ASN A 207 5.07 -50.95 10.18
CA ASN A 207 3.92 -51.83 9.90
C ASN A 207 2.69 -51.15 9.25
N LYS A 208 2.85 -49.97 8.66
CA LYS A 208 1.80 -49.31 7.87
C LYS A 208 2.05 -49.47 6.36
N MET A 209 0.99 -49.32 5.58
CA MET A 209 1.08 -49.19 4.12
C MET A 209 1.57 -47.77 3.79
N LEU A 210 2.59 -47.67 2.94
CA LEU A 210 3.12 -46.39 2.46
C LEU A 210 2.81 -46.28 0.96
N ILE A 211 2.19 -45.17 0.57
CA ILE A 211 1.89 -44.84 -0.82
C ILE A 211 2.59 -43.51 -1.12
N ALA A 212 3.52 -43.51 -2.07
CA ALA A 212 4.21 -42.30 -2.51
C ALA A 212 3.49 -41.71 -3.73
N VAL A 213 2.99 -40.48 -3.60
CA VAL A 213 2.30 -39.76 -4.68
C VAL A 213 3.18 -38.63 -5.17
N LYS A 214 3.52 -38.62 -6.46
CA LYS A 214 4.25 -37.53 -7.11
C LYS A 214 3.35 -36.87 -8.15
N ALA A 215 2.99 -35.62 -7.91
CA ALA A 215 2.22 -34.80 -8.85
C ALA A 215 3.13 -33.78 -9.56
N PRO A 216 2.86 -33.46 -10.84
CA PRO A 216 3.54 -32.38 -11.53
C PRO A 216 3.16 -31.02 -10.91
N LYS A 217 4.11 -30.08 -10.90
CA LYS A 217 3.93 -28.76 -10.26
C LYS A 217 2.96 -27.84 -11.03
N ASP A 218 2.75 -28.13 -12.32
CA ASP A 218 2.08 -27.21 -13.24
C ASP A 218 0.61 -27.59 -13.51
N SER A 219 0.15 -28.72 -12.98
CA SER A 219 -1.25 -29.14 -13.08
C SER A 219 -1.91 -29.02 -11.71
N SER A 220 -3.13 -28.51 -11.65
CA SER A 220 -3.94 -28.41 -10.44
C SER A 220 -4.30 -29.80 -9.91
N SER A 221 -3.33 -30.46 -9.27
CA SER A 221 -3.53 -31.72 -8.56
C SER A 221 -4.15 -31.38 -7.20
N SER A 222 -5.45 -31.61 -7.08
CA SER A 222 -6.16 -31.57 -5.80
C SER A 222 -6.26 -32.99 -5.24
N ILE A 223 -5.89 -33.16 -3.97
CA ILE A 223 -6.19 -34.36 -3.20
C ILE A 223 -7.44 -34.04 -2.39
N GLU A 224 -8.56 -34.63 -2.76
CA GLU A 224 -9.81 -34.52 -1.99
C GLU A 224 -9.82 -35.63 -0.93
N VAL A 225 -9.95 -35.24 0.33
CA VAL A 225 -10.14 -36.15 1.45
C VAL A 225 -11.57 -35.93 1.93
N VAL A 226 -12.45 -36.88 1.67
CA VAL A 226 -13.85 -36.83 2.12
C VAL A 226 -13.89 -37.16 3.61
N ASP A 227 -14.68 -36.41 4.37
CA ASP A 227 -14.87 -36.69 5.79
C ASP A 227 -15.57 -38.04 5.99
N PRO A 228 -15.07 -38.91 6.88
CA PRO A 228 -15.55 -40.28 7.02
C PRO A 228 -17.00 -40.39 7.54
N ASN A 229 -17.62 -39.27 7.94
CA ASN A 229 -18.98 -39.23 8.47
C ASN A 229 -20.03 -38.74 7.46
N GLU A 230 -19.63 -38.30 6.26
CA GLU A 230 -20.55 -38.03 5.15
C GLU A 230 -20.74 -39.29 4.29
N THR A 231 -21.42 -40.30 4.85
CA THR A 231 -21.95 -41.42 4.07
C THR A 231 -23.21 -40.98 3.32
N GLN A 232 -23.19 -41.13 1.98
CA GLN A 232 -24.35 -41.10 1.08
C GLN A 232 -25.40 -42.16 1.42
#